data_AF-A0A353B9K1-F1
#
_entry.id   AF-A0A353B9K1-F1
#
_cell.length_a   1.000
_cell.length_b   1.000
_cell.length_c   1.000
_cell.angle_alpha   90.00
_cell.angle_beta   90.00
_cell.angle_gamma   90.00
#
_symmetry.space_group_name_H-M   'P 1'
#
loop_
_entity.id
_entity.type
_entity.pdbx_description
1 polymer ?
#
loop_
_entity_poly.entity_id
_entity_poly.type
_entity_poly.pdbx_seq_one_letter_code
_entity_poly.pdbx_strand_id
1 'polypeptide(L)'
;MHYDDWINLSNEEQDRIKLHVWDAYKRENIAIPFMALACFIAQSERSILDGAIGTYHGGEYVLHLYVSAAELKYCPQPLTERFEGFRIYWMTRPPR
;
A
#
# COMPACT_ATOMS: atom_id res chain seq x y z
N MET A 1 -14.44 9.46 -1.14
CA MET A 1 -14.00 9.19 -2.54
C MET A 1 -14.15 7.70 -2.79
N HIS A 2 -14.66 7.28 -3.95
CA HIS A 2 -14.70 5.86 -4.30
C HIS A 2 -13.36 5.42 -4.90
N TYR A 3 -13.10 4.11 -4.87
CA TYR A 3 -11.86 3.56 -5.40
C TYR A 3 -11.76 3.73 -6.93
N ASP A 4 -12.87 3.61 -7.66
CA ASP A 4 -12.89 3.86 -9.11
C ASP A 4 -12.53 5.32 -9.44
N ASP A 5 -12.93 6.28 -8.60
CA ASP A 5 -12.52 7.68 -8.77
C ASP A 5 -11.00 7.82 -8.58
N TRP A 6 -10.45 7.10 -7.60
CA TRP A 6 -9.04 7.16 -7.22
C TRP A 6 -8.10 6.68 -8.34
N ILE A 7 -8.40 5.53 -8.95
CA ILE A 7 -7.54 4.95 -9.99
C ILE A 7 -7.53 5.78 -11.28
N ASN A 8 -8.54 6.64 -11.47
CA ASN A 8 -8.62 7.54 -12.62
C ASN A 8 -7.91 8.88 -12.39
N LEU A 9 -7.44 9.16 -11.18
CA LEU A 9 -6.62 10.34 -10.89
C LEU A 9 -5.21 10.18 -11.46
N SER A 10 -4.59 11.31 -11.83
CA SER A 10 -3.16 11.32 -12.14
C SER A 10 -2.31 10.99 -10.89
N ASN A 11 -1.10 10.47 -11.11
CA ASN A 11 -0.15 10.21 -10.02
C ASN A 11 0.12 11.47 -9.17
N GLU A 12 0.20 12.64 -9.79
CA GLU A 12 0.40 13.92 -9.10
C GLU A 12 -0.77 14.27 -8.18
N GLU A 13 -2.00 14.04 -8.63
CA GLU A 13 -3.20 14.27 -7.83
C GLU A 13 -3.31 13.28 -6.66
N GLN A 14 -3.02 12.00 -6.90
CA GLN A 14 -2.94 10.99 -5.85
C GLN A 14 -1.92 11.40 -4.77
N ASP A 15 -0.75 11.89 -5.19
CA ASP A 15 0.29 12.35 -4.27
C ASP A 15 -0.12 13.60 -3.50
N ARG A 16 -0.69 14.60 -4.18
CA ARG A 16 -1.22 15.80 -3.53
C ARG A 16 -2.28 15.45 -2.48
N ILE A 17 -3.20 14.53 -2.79
CA ILE A 17 -4.26 14.11 -1.88
C ILE A 17 -3.67 13.40 -0.66
N LYS A 18 -2.78 12.41 -0.86
CA LYS A 18 -2.17 11.68 0.27
C LYS A 18 -1.32 12.56 1.18
N LEU A 19 -0.65 13.56 0.63
CA LEU A 19 0.28 14.41 1.39
C LEU A 19 -0.38 15.63 2.05
N HIS A 20 -1.45 16.16 1.46
CA HIS A 20 -2.00 17.46 1.87
C HIS A 20 -3.49 17.43 2.20
N VAL A 21 -4.21 16.36 1.85
CA VAL A 21 -5.67 16.30 2.06
C VAL A 21 -6.03 15.20 3.05
N TRP A 22 -5.45 14.00 2.89
CA TRP A 22 -5.73 12.88 3.78
C TRP A 22 -4.86 12.91 5.02
N ASP A 23 -5.47 12.56 6.14
CA ASP A 23 -4.77 12.23 7.37
C ASP A 23 -4.92 10.73 7.67
N ALA A 24 -3.88 9.94 7.36
CA ALA A 24 -3.89 8.50 7.63
C ALA A 24 -3.98 8.16 9.12
N TYR A 25 -3.54 9.04 10.02
CA TYR A 25 -3.68 8.80 11.46
C TYR A 25 -5.15 8.87 11.90
N LYS A 26 -5.97 9.65 11.19
CA LYS A 26 -7.42 9.72 11.37
C LYS A 26 -8.20 8.68 10.56
N ARG A 27 -7.51 7.80 9.83
CA ARG A 27 -8.11 6.76 8.99
C ARG A 27 -9.03 7.30 7.90
N GLU A 28 -8.79 8.51 7.41
CA GLU A 28 -9.57 9.10 6.34
C GLU A 28 -9.46 8.30 5.05
N ASN A 29 -10.59 8.00 4.40
CA ASN A 29 -10.66 7.23 3.15
C ASN A 29 -9.90 5.89 3.17
N ILE A 30 -9.74 5.26 4.35
CA ILE A 30 -8.98 4.01 4.52
C ILE A 30 -9.47 2.86 3.63
N ALA A 31 -10.71 2.90 3.15
CA ALA A 31 -11.24 1.91 2.19
C ALA A 31 -10.44 1.87 0.88
N ILE A 32 -9.88 2.98 0.42
CA ILE A 32 -9.11 3.05 -0.83
C ILE A 32 -7.81 2.23 -0.75
N PRO A 33 -6.91 2.45 0.22
CA PRO A 33 -5.72 1.61 0.34
C PRO A 33 -6.05 0.14 0.62
N PHE A 34 -7.17 -0.18 1.30
CA PHE A 34 -7.63 -1.57 1.45
C PHE A 34 -8.01 -2.22 0.11
N MET A 35 -8.72 -1.50 -0.76
CA MET A 35 -9.04 -1.98 -2.10
C MET A 35 -7.78 -2.14 -2.96
N ALA A 36 -6.87 -1.17 -2.92
CA ALA A 36 -5.57 -1.27 -3.60
C ALA A 36 -4.76 -2.49 -3.13
N LEU A 37 -4.76 -2.77 -1.82
CA LEU A 37 -4.12 -3.95 -1.26
C LEU A 37 -4.75 -5.24 -1.79
N ALA A 38 -6.08 -5.34 -1.78
CA ALA A 38 -6.78 -6.52 -2.30
C ALA A 38 -6.50 -6.75 -3.79
N CYS A 39 -6.50 -5.69 -4.60
CA CYS A 39 -6.16 -5.73 -6.02
C CYS A 39 -4.71 -6.17 -6.23
N PHE A 40 -3.76 -5.61 -5.47
CA PHE A 40 -2.37 -6.03 -5.55
C PHE A 40 -2.22 -7.51 -5.25
N ILE A 41 -2.83 -8.01 -4.17
CA ILE A 41 -2.75 -9.43 -3.79
C ILE A 41 -3.35 -10.32 -4.88
N ALA A 42 -4.49 -9.94 -5.46
CA ALA A 42 -5.15 -10.71 -6.50
C ALA A 42 -4.37 -10.76 -7.83
N GLN A 43 -3.57 -9.73 -8.13
CA GLN A 43 -2.80 -9.61 -9.36
C GLN A 43 -1.34 -10.07 -9.21
N SER A 44 -0.85 -10.26 -7.98
CA SER A 44 0.54 -10.60 -7.74
C SER A 44 0.86 -12.03 -8.15
N GLU A 45 1.93 -12.22 -8.92
CA GLU A 45 2.51 -13.53 -9.17
C GLU A 45 3.31 -14.06 -7.96
N ARG A 46 3.52 -13.23 -6.94
CA ARG A 46 4.27 -13.59 -5.73
C ARG A 46 3.36 -14.23 -4.70
N SER A 47 3.92 -15.17 -3.92
CA SER A 47 3.23 -15.74 -2.77
C SER A 47 3.19 -14.76 -1.60
N ILE A 48 2.14 -13.95 -1.56
CA ILE A 48 1.82 -13.07 -0.44
C ILE A 48 1.09 -13.89 0.63
N LEU A 49 1.63 -13.88 1.86
CA LEU A 49 1.08 -14.61 2.99
C LEU A 49 -0.04 -13.84 3.70
N ASP A 50 0.07 -12.51 3.74
CA ASP A 50 -0.86 -11.61 4.41
C ASP A 50 -0.64 -10.16 3.91
N GLY A 51 -1.58 -9.27 4.18
CA GLY A 51 -1.49 -7.86 3.83
C GLY A 51 -2.10 -6.96 4.89
N ALA A 52 -1.54 -5.76 5.08
CA ALA A 52 -2.10 -4.75 5.98
C ALA A 52 -1.90 -3.34 5.42
N ILE A 53 -2.70 -2.40 5.92
CA ILE A 53 -2.51 -0.97 5.65
C ILE A 53 -1.75 -0.36 6.83
N GLY A 54 -0.57 0.17 6.54
CA GLY A 54 0.25 0.92 7.46
C GLY A 54 0.18 2.42 7.22
N THR A 55 0.89 3.16 8.07
CA THR A 55 1.08 4.61 7.94
C THR A 55 2.58 4.91 7.99
N TYR A 56 3.07 5.70 7.04
CA TYR A 56 4.45 6.15 6.94
C TYR A 56 4.59 7.64 7.30
N HIS A 57 5.81 8.07 7.60
CA HIS A 57 6.14 9.42 8.02
C HIS A 57 5.41 10.49 7.19
N GLY A 58 4.76 11.43 7.89
CA GLY A 58 3.92 12.46 7.26
C GLY A 58 2.45 12.11 7.11
N GLY A 59 2.00 10.92 7.53
CA GLY A 59 0.58 10.54 7.47
C GLY A 59 0.14 9.95 6.14
N GLU A 60 1.08 9.36 5.38
CA GLU A 60 0.78 8.65 4.13
C GLU A 60 0.42 7.19 4.41
N TYR A 61 -0.61 6.64 3.77
CA TYR A 61 -0.88 5.20 3.80
C TYR A 61 0.14 4.41 2.99
N VAL A 62 0.51 3.24 3.49
CA VAL A 62 1.44 2.30 2.84
C VAL A 62 0.86 0.89 2.85
N LEU A 63 1.07 0.14 1.77
CA LEU A 63 0.66 -1.27 1.67
C LEU A 63 1.77 -2.13 2.29
N HIS A 64 1.50 -2.73 3.44
CA HIS A 64 2.39 -3.73 4.05
C HIS A 64 2.07 -5.10 3.46
N LEU A 65 3.07 -5.73 2.84
CA LEU A 65 2.93 -7.05 2.25
C LEU A 65 3.83 -8.04 2.96
N TYR A 66 3.20 -9.05 3.54
CA TYR A 66 3.89 -10.09 4.27
C TYR A 66 4.21 -11.24 3.35
N VAL A 67 5.50 -11.53 3.19
CA VAL A 67 6.02 -12.64 2.39
C VAL A 67 6.89 -13.56 3.25
N SER A 68 7.25 -14.73 2.72
CA SER A 68 8.21 -15.60 3.40
C SER A 68 9.61 -14.99 3.41
N ALA A 69 10.46 -15.38 4.36
CA ALA A 69 11.85 -14.92 4.40
C ALA A 69 12.64 -15.33 3.13
N ALA A 70 12.28 -16.47 2.53
CA ALA A 70 12.88 -16.93 1.28
C ALA A 70 12.49 -16.06 0.08
N GLU A 71 11.27 -15.50 0.08
CA GLU A 71 10.74 -14.62 -0.96
C GLU A 71 11.27 -13.19 -0.82
N LEU A 72 11.41 -12.69 0.42
CA LEU A 72 11.75 -11.29 0.71
C LEU A 72 13.03 -10.81 0.00
N LYS A 73 14.03 -11.68 -0.17
CA LYS A 73 15.29 -11.34 -0.86
C LYS A 73 15.12 -11.05 -2.37
N TYR A 74 14.00 -11.48 -2.95
CA TYR A 74 13.64 -11.21 -4.35
C TYR A 74 12.65 -10.04 -4.47
N CYS A 75 12.14 -9.54 -3.35
CA CYS A 75 11.29 -8.37 -3.33
C CYS A 75 12.15 -7.10 -3.52
N PRO A 76 11.61 -6.08 -4.19
CA PRO A 76 12.23 -4.78 -4.24
C PRO A 76 12.40 -4.17 -2.85
N GLN A 77 13.28 -3.16 -2.76
CA GLN A 77 13.53 -2.49 -1.50
C GLN A 77 12.22 -1.88 -0.95
N PRO A 78 12.01 -1.89 0.37
CA PRO A 78 10.80 -1.29 0.94
C PRO A 78 10.65 0.17 0.52
N LEU A 79 9.42 0.57 0.17
CA LEU A 79 9.01 1.92 -0.22
C LEU A 79 9.50 2.42 -1.58
N THR A 80 10.26 1.63 -2.35
CA THR A 80 10.70 2.03 -3.70
C THR A 80 9.65 1.80 -4.77
N GLU A 81 8.80 0.79 -4.58
CA GLU A 81 7.69 0.49 -5.48
C GLU A 81 6.38 1.13 -5.02
N ARG A 82 5.50 1.33 -6.01
CA ARG A 82 4.16 1.83 -5.79
C ARG A 82 3.16 0.99 -6.56
N PHE A 83 1.96 0.86 -6.00
CA PHE A 83 0.79 0.34 -6.68
C PHE A 83 -0.37 1.29 -6.43
N GLU A 84 -0.98 1.78 -7.52
CA GLU A 84 -2.14 2.68 -7.49
C GLU A 84 -1.95 3.86 -6.53
N GLY A 85 -0.76 4.46 -6.60
CA GLY A 85 -0.36 5.61 -5.76
C GLY A 85 0.20 5.24 -4.40
N PHE A 86 -0.02 4.03 -3.86
CA PHE A 86 0.46 3.65 -2.53
C PHE A 86 1.83 3.02 -2.59
N ARG A 87 2.73 3.41 -1.68
CA ARG A 87 4.03 2.73 -1.53
C ARG A 87 3.85 1.33 -0.99
N ILE A 88 4.73 0.43 -1.40
CA ILE A 88 4.74 -0.96 -0.94
C ILE A 88 5.88 -1.16 0.07
N TYR A 89 5.58 -1.80 1.19
CA TYR A 89 6.56 -2.22 2.17
C TYR A 89 6.56 -3.76 2.27
N TRP A 90 7.56 -4.37 1.66
CA TRP A 90 7.78 -5.82 1.71
C TRP A 90 8.40 -6.22 3.06
N MET A 91 7.80 -7.16 3.77
CA MET A 91 8.31 -7.61 5.06
C MET A 91 7.96 -9.07 5.36
N THR A 92 8.63 -9.65 6.36
CA THR A 92 8.22 -10.94 6.93
C THR A 92 7.14 -10.74 7.96
N ARG A 93 6.27 -11.76 8.13
CA ARG A 93 5.29 -11.76 9.21
C ARG A 93 6.03 -11.86 10.55
N PRO A 94 5.73 -11.00 11.54
CA PRO A 94 6.27 -11.17 12.88
C PRO A 94 5.80 -12.50 13.47
N PRO A 95 6.63 -13.17 14.30
CA PRO A 95 6.20 -14.36 15.02
C PRO A 95 4.99 -14.00 15.90
N ARG A 96 3.98 -14.86 15.89
CA ARG A 96 2.77 -14.74 16.72
C ARG A 96 3.06 -15.19 18.15
#